data_AF-A0A3N7FS78-F1
#
_entry.id   AF-A0A3N7FS78-F1
#
_cell.length_a   1.000
_cell.length_b   1.000
_cell.length_c   1.000
_cell.angle_alpha   90.00
_cell.angle_beta   90.00
_cell.angle_gamma   90.00
#
_symmetry.space_group_name_H-M   'P 1'
#
loop_
_entity.id
_entity.type
_entity.pdbx_description
1 polymer ?
#
loop_
_entity_poly.entity_id
_entity_poly.type
_entity_poly.pdbx_seq_one_letter_code
_entity_poly.pdbx_strand_id
1 'polypeptide(L)'
;MSIRNLQQPDGSFLPIHIGAETDLRFIYCASPICYMLEDWSSMDRVKTKECILKCQSYGGGFGMIPGSESHGGGTYCAVASLHLMGFIEHDVQSKSAASSIIDIPLYGADRGKQLRVDSKGELTSLVTHAMHFGLGQF
;
A
#
# COMPACT_ATOMS: atom_id res chain seq x y z
N MET A 1 9.67 -23.06 -0.09
CA MET A 1 10.32 -21.89 -0.71
C MET A 1 10.03 -20.69 0.17
N SER A 2 11.01 -19.80 0.42
CA SER A 2 10.82 -18.63 1.27
C SER A 2 10.33 -17.41 0.45
N ILE A 3 9.51 -16.55 1.07
CA ILE A 3 9.08 -15.24 0.55
C ILE A 3 10.28 -14.43 0.04
N ARG A 4 11.43 -14.53 0.72
CA ARG A 4 12.67 -13.84 0.35
C ARG A 4 13.07 -14.06 -1.10
N ASN A 5 12.89 -15.28 -1.61
CA ASN A 5 13.33 -15.63 -2.96
C ASN A 5 12.41 -15.07 -4.06
N LEU A 6 11.24 -14.55 -3.70
CA LEU A 6 10.29 -13.95 -4.63
C LEU A 6 10.47 -12.42 -4.70
N GLN A 7 11.11 -11.81 -3.70
CA GLN A 7 11.38 -10.38 -3.70
C GLN A 7 12.43 -10.04 -4.76
N GLN A 8 12.09 -9.07 -5.61
CA GLN A 8 12.95 -8.56 -6.67
C GLN A 8 13.85 -7.42 -6.16
N PRO A 9 14.95 -7.09 -6.87
CA PRO A 9 15.88 -6.05 -6.46
C PRO A 9 15.24 -4.65 -6.27
N ASP A 10 14.13 -4.39 -6.97
CA ASP A 10 13.36 -3.14 -6.94
C ASP A 10 12.27 -3.10 -5.85
N GLY A 11 12.16 -4.16 -5.04
CA GLY A 11 11.19 -4.28 -3.95
C GLY A 11 9.84 -4.91 -4.34
N SER A 12 9.62 -5.18 -5.63
CA SER A 12 8.45 -5.90 -6.12
C SER A 12 8.53 -7.40 -5.80
N PHE A 13 7.44 -8.13 -6.03
CA PHE A 13 7.37 -9.57 -5.77
C PHE A 13 6.87 -10.31 -7.00
N LEU A 14 7.50 -11.45 -7.30
CA LEU A 14 6.99 -12.40 -8.28
C LEU A 14 5.95 -13.34 -7.65
N PRO A 15 4.96 -13.82 -8.43
CA PRO A 15 4.03 -14.86 -7.97
C PRO A 15 4.74 -16.18 -7.68
N ILE A 16 5.75 -16.50 -8.49
CA ILE A 16 6.55 -17.74 -8.45
C ILE A 16 7.97 -17.44 -8.94
N HIS A 17 8.91 -18.37 -8.73
CA HIS A 17 10.32 -18.25 -9.12
C HIS A 17 10.56 -18.07 -10.63
N ILE A 18 9.56 -18.31 -11.48
CA ILE A 18 9.59 -18.09 -12.92
C ILE A 18 8.33 -17.29 -13.29
N GLY A 19 8.46 -15.97 -13.38
CA GLY A 19 7.37 -15.08 -13.73
C GLY A 19 7.90 -13.76 -14.29
N ALA A 20 7.07 -13.10 -15.10
CA ALA A 20 7.37 -11.76 -15.63
C ALA A 20 6.47 -10.67 -15.01
N GLU A 21 5.37 -11.07 -14.36
CA GLU A 21 4.45 -10.14 -13.72
C GLU A 21 4.88 -9.84 -12.28
N THR A 22 4.83 -8.57 -11.94
CA THR A 22 4.97 -8.08 -10.58
C THR A 22 3.83 -7.10 -10.38
N ASP A 23 3.10 -7.24 -9.27
CA ASP A 23 2.00 -6.34 -8.93
C ASP A 23 1.81 -6.25 -7.41
N LEU A 24 1.05 -5.23 -6.98
CA LEU A 24 0.80 -4.98 -5.56
C LEU A 24 0.11 -6.12 -4.81
N ARG A 25 -0.61 -7.04 -5.49
CA ARG A 25 -1.22 -8.19 -4.82
C ARG A 25 -0.16 -9.11 -4.26
N PHE A 26 0.97 -9.30 -4.95
CA PHE A 26 2.02 -10.17 -4.44
C PHE A 26 2.70 -9.60 -3.19
N ILE A 27 2.85 -8.27 -3.15
CA ILE A 27 3.29 -7.55 -1.93
C ILE A 27 2.26 -7.73 -0.81
N TYR A 28 0.98 -7.58 -1.12
CA TYR A 28 -0.11 -7.80 -0.16
C TYR A 28 -0.21 -9.25 0.28
N CYS A 29 0.08 -10.25 -0.55
CA CYS A 29 0.07 -11.64 -0.12
C CYS A 29 1.24 -11.96 0.82
N ALA A 30 2.41 -11.36 0.59
CA ALA A 30 3.57 -11.56 1.44
C ALA A 30 3.46 -10.87 2.80
N SER A 31 2.83 -9.69 2.87
CA SER A 31 2.81 -8.85 4.07
C SER A 31 2.09 -9.47 5.29
N PRO A 32 0.87 -10.02 5.18
CA PRO A 32 0.19 -10.70 6.28
C PRO A 32 0.92 -11.95 6.76
N ILE A 33 1.61 -12.67 5.86
CA ILE A 33 2.37 -13.86 6.26
C ILE A 33 3.52 -13.45 7.18
N CYS A 34 4.30 -12.44 6.80
CA CYS A 34 5.35 -11.88 7.65
C CYS A 34 4.78 -11.30 8.96
N TYR A 35 3.64 -10.62 8.90
CA TYR A 35 2.98 -10.05 10.08
C TYR A 35 2.52 -11.14 11.07
N MET A 36 1.82 -12.17 10.59
CA MET A 36 1.29 -13.25 11.42
C MET A 36 2.38 -14.14 12.03
N LEU A 37 3.50 -14.31 11.33
CA LEU A 37 4.66 -15.06 11.83
C LEU A 37 5.59 -14.20 12.69
N GLU A 38 5.32 -12.90 12.79
CA GLU A 38 6.20 -11.92 13.42
C GLU A 38 7.63 -11.94 12.86
N ASP A 39 7.81 -12.42 11.62
CA ASP A 39 9.10 -12.55 10.94
C ASP A 39 9.15 -11.67 9.68
N TRP A 40 9.78 -10.52 9.84
CA TRP A 40 10.08 -9.59 8.76
C TRP A 40 11.46 -9.79 8.14
N SER A 41 12.28 -10.72 8.66
CA SER A 41 13.62 -10.95 8.11
C SER A 41 13.54 -11.37 6.64
N SER A 42 12.48 -12.09 6.27
CA SER A 42 12.21 -12.63 4.93
C SER A 42 11.84 -11.58 3.86
N MET A 43 11.75 -10.29 4.20
CA MET A 43 11.39 -9.21 3.28
C MET A 43 12.16 -7.92 3.57
N ASP A 44 12.75 -7.31 2.54
CA ASP A 44 13.22 -5.92 2.60
C ASP A 44 12.02 -4.97 2.52
N ARG A 45 11.48 -4.59 3.69
CA ARG A 45 10.32 -3.71 3.83
C ARG A 45 10.53 -2.34 3.21
N VAL A 46 11.75 -1.80 3.25
CA VAL A 46 12.04 -0.44 2.78
C VAL A 46 11.93 -0.39 1.26
N LYS A 47 12.54 -1.36 0.56
CA LYS A 47 12.39 -1.47 -0.89
C LYS A 47 10.95 -1.72 -1.31
N THR A 48 10.23 -2.57 -0.58
CA THR A 48 8.83 -2.84 -0.87
C THR A 48 7.95 -1.61 -0.69
N LYS A 49 8.18 -0.80 0.35
CA LYS A 49 7.54 0.52 0.48
C LYS A 49 7.81 1.38 -0.76
N GLU A 50 9.08 1.52 -1.19
CA GLU A 50 9.42 2.33 -2.37
C GLU A 50 8.73 1.81 -3.64
N CYS A 51 8.62 0.49 -3.80
CA CYS A 51 7.86 -0.14 -4.88
C CYS A 51 6.37 0.26 -4.83
N ILE A 52 5.74 0.16 -3.66
CA ILE A 52 4.33 0.57 -3.47
C ILE A 52 4.14 2.04 -3.84
N LEU A 53 5.03 2.93 -3.38
CA LEU A 53 4.93 4.37 -3.63
C LEU A 53 5.03 4.72 -5.12
N LYS A 54 5.80 3.96 -5.91
CA LYS A 54 5.86 4.12 -7.38
C LYS A 54 4.54 3.76 -8.07
N CYS A 55 3.67 2.98 -7.44
CA CYS A 55 2.35 2.63 -7.95
C CYS A 55 1.29 3.70 -7.66
N GLN A 56 1.62 4.78 -6.95
CA GLN A 56 0.69 5.86 -6.67
C GLN A 56 0.40 6.67 -7.95
N SER A 57 -0.87 6.91 -8.24
CA SER A 57 -1.33 7.72 -9.36
C SER A 57 -1.40 9.20 -8.98
N TYR A 58 -1.55 10.08 -9.98
CA TYR A 58 -1.79 11.51 -9.76
C TYR A 58 -3.09 11.80 -8.97
N GLY A 59 -4.04 10.87 -9.00
CA GLY A 59 -5.26 10.92 -8.21
C GLY A 59 -5.05 10.54 -6.74
N GLY A 60 -3.84 10.22 -6.30
CA GLY A 60 -3.53 9.84 -4.93
C GLY A 60 -3.80 8.38 -4.58
N GLY A 61 -4.65 7.67 -5.34
CA GLY A 61 -4.83 6.22 -5.22
C GLY A 61 -3.66 5.41 -5.80
N PHE A 62 -3.71 4.08 -5.73
CA PHE A 62 -2.66 3.21 -6.27
C PHE A 62 -3.18 2.28 -7.38
N GLY A 63 -2.38 2.15 -8.43
CA GLY A 63 -2.53 1.13 -9.47
C GLY A 63 -1.80 -0.17 -9.11
N MET A 64 -1.97 -1.21 -9.92
CA MET A 64 -1.32 -2.51 -9.70
C MET A 64 0.20 -2.48 -9.91
N ILE A 65 0.62 -1.64 -10.84
CA ILE A 65 2.01 -1.46 -11.26
C ILE A 65 2.32 0.04 -11.42
N PRO A 66 3.60 0.44 -11.40
CA PRO A 66 3.97 1.82 -11.64
C PRO A 66 3.41 2.36 -12.96
N GLY A 67 2.84 3.56 -12.93
CA GLY A 67 2.22 4.20 -14.09
C GLY A 67 0.85 3.68 -14.51
N SER A 68 0.29 2.67 -13.84
CA SER A 68 -1.09 2.23 -14.08
C SER A 68 -2.11 3.11 -13.37
N GLU A 69 -3.35 3.11 -13.89
CA GLU A 69 -4.45 3.85 -13.28
C GLU A 69 -4.77 3.31 -11.88
N SER A 70 -5.07 4.23 -10.97
CA SER A 70 -5.48 3.86 -9.62
C SER A 70 -6.83 3.18 -9.63
N HIS A 71 -6.94 2.07 -8.92
CA HIS A 71 -8.22 1.39 -8.70
C HIS A 71 -8.31 0.87 -7.26
N GLY A 72 -9.51 0.46 -6.85
CA GLY A 72 -9.78 0.00 -5.50
C GLY A 72 -8.87 -1.13 -5.02
N GLY A 73 -8.61 -2.11 -5.89
CA GLY A 73 -7.79 -3.27 -5.56
C GLY A 73 -6.31 -2.92 -5.32
N GLY A 74 -5.69 -2.13 -6.19
CA GLY A 74 -4.31 -1.68 -6.03
C GLY A 74 -4.16 -0.80 -4.79
N THR A 75 -5.11 0.11 -4.58
CA THR A 75 -5.14 0.99 -3.40
C THR A 75 -5.29 0.21 -2.10
N TYR A 76 -6.18 -0.79 -2.07
CA TYR A 76 -6.30 -1.73 -0.95
C TYR A 76 -4.95 -2.40 -0.66
N CYS A 77 -4.35 -3.01 -1.68
CA CYS A 77 -3.11 -3.78 -1.52
C CYS A 77 -1.97 -2.90 -1.02
N ALA A 78 -1.84 -1.69 -1.57
CA ALA A 78 -0.85 -0.70 -1.13
C ALA A 78 -1.00 -0.34 0.34
N VAL A 79 -2.18 0.16 0.73
CA VAL A 79 -2.40 0.72 2.06
C VAL A 79 -2.35 -0.37 3.13
N ALA A 80 -2.97 -1.52 2.88
CA ALA A 80 -2.94 -2.64 3.81
C ALA A 80 -1.51 -3.16 4.02
N SER A 81 -0.72 -3.29 2.94
CA SER A 81 0.68 -3.71 3.07
C SER A 81 1.53 -2.69 3.83
N LEU A 82 1.37 -1.39 3.55
CA LEU A 82 2.07 -0.33 4.26
C LEU A 82 1.71 -0.30 5.75
N HIS A 83 0.44 -0.52 6.10
CA HIS A 83 -0.01 -0.62 7.48
C HIS A 83 0.59 -1.84 8.19
N LEU A 84 0.51 -3.04 7.59
CA LEU A 84 1.08 -4.26 8.17
C LEU A 84 2.60 -4.14 8.33
N MET A 85 3.28 -3.49 7.38
CA MET A 85 4.69 -3.17 7.47
C MET A 85 5.00 -1.98 8.39
N GLY A 86 4.05 -1.46 9.17
CA GLY A 86 4.29 -0.37 10.14
C GLY A 86 4.80 0.93 9.54
N PHE A 87 4.56 1.18 8.25
CA PHE A 87 4.86 2.47 7.61
C PHE A 87 3.71 3.48 7.71
N ILE A 88 2.57 3.01 8.20
CA ILE A 88 1.36 3.80 8.42
C ILE A 88 0.87 3.49 9.84
N GLU A 89 0.91 4.50 10.70
CA GLU A 89 0.39 4.43 12.06
C GLU A 89 -1.01 5.06 12.15
N HIS A 90 -1.84 4.52 13.04
CA HIS A 90 -3.10 5.14 13.42
C HIS A 90 -2.87 5.94 14.70
N ASP A 91 -3.07 7.25 14.64
CA ASP A 91 -2.99 8.10 15.84
C ASP A 91 -4.24 7.82 16.70
N VAL A 92 -4.12 6.95 17.70
CA VAL A 92 -5.24 6.51 18.56
C VAL A 92 -5.63 7.58 19.61
N GLN A 93 -4.89 8.69 19.71
CA GLN A 93 -5.14 9.73 20.72
C GLN A 93 -5.38 11.12 20.13
N SER A 94 -6.58 11.33 19.57
CA SER A 94 -7.37 12.53 19.90
C SER A 94 -8.83 12.38 19.48
N LYS A 95 -9.72 12.51 20.47
CA LYS A 95 -11.13 12.84 20.23
C LYS A 95 -11.21 14.25 19.63
N SER A 96 -11.11 14.37 18.32
CA SER A 96 -11.62 15.52 17.58
C SER A 96 -11.86 15.11 16.14
N ALA A 97 -12.97 15.55 15.56
CA ALA A 97 -13.52 15.14 14.28
C ALA A 97 -12.69 15.59 13.06
N ALA A 98 -11.42 15.22 12.99
CA ALA A 98 -10.57 15.39 11.83
C ALA A 98 -10.20 14.01 11.28
N SER A 99 -10.51 13.78 10.01
CA SER A 99 -10.01 12.63 9.24
C SER A 99 -8.51 12.49 9.49
N SER A 100 -8.06 11.33 9.95
CA SER A 100 -6.64 11.04 10.15
C SER A 100 -5.97 11.03 8.78
N ILE A 101 -5.29 12.12 8.45
CA ILE A 101 -4.66 12.21 7.15
C ILE A 101 -3.32 11.49 7.23
N ILE A 102 -3.19 10.39 6.49
CA ILE A 102 -1.94 9.65 6.43
C ILE A 102 -1.11 10.31 5.34
N ASP A 103 -0.07 11.04 5.74
CA ASP A 103 0.89 11.67 4.83
C ASP A 103 1.71 10.58 4.13
N ILE A 104 1.13 9.99 3.09
CA ILE A 104 1.92 9.29 2.08
C ILE A 104 2.52 10.39 1.21
N PRO A 105 3.84 10.62 1.25
CA PRO A 105 4.46 11.64 0.42
C PRO A 105 4.24 11.27 -1.04
N LEU A 106 3.52 12.11 -1.78
CA LEU A 106 3.41 12.01 -3.23
C LEU A 106 4.81 12.04 -3.84
N TYR A 107 5.16 11.01 -4.61
CA TYR A 107 6.35 11.05 -5.45
C TYR A 107 6.05 11.87 -6.71
N GLY A 108 6.02 13.20 -6.55
CA GLY A 108 5.68 14.16 -7.61
C GLY A 108 5.37 15.54 -7.03
N ALA A 109 5.68 16.60 -7.77
CA ALA A 109 5.86 17.98 -7.31
C ALA A 109 4.62 18.74 -6.77
N ASP A 110 3.57 18.08 -6.27
CA ASP A 110 2.36 18.74 -5.76
C ASP A 110 2.06 18.31 -4.31
N ARG A 111 2.49 19.14 -3.35
CA ARG A 111 2.37 18.94 -1.88
C ARG A 111 0.94 19.04 -1.34
N GLY A 112 -0.09 18.68 -2.12
CA GLY A 112 -1.49 19.02 -1.82
C GLY A 112 -2.51 17.89 -1.81
N LYS A 113 -2.20 16.68 -2.31
CA LYS A 113 -3.20 15.59 -2.44
C LYS A 113 -2.85 14.39 -1.55
N GLN A 114 -3.40 14.40 -0.35
CA GLN A 114 -3.14 13.40 0.68
C GLN A 114 -4.25 12.33 0.67
N LEU A 115 -3.87 11.06 0.84
CA LEU A 115 -4.85 10.00 1.11
C LEU A 115 -5.42 10.20 2.52
N ARG A 116 -6.71 10.56 2.59
CA ARG A 116 -7.44 10.71 3.85
C ARG A 116 -7.97 9.36 4.30
N VAL A 117 -7.60 8.97 5.52
CA VAL A 117 -8.06 7.76 6.17
C VAL A 117 -9.01 8.18 7.30
N ASP A 118 -10.15 7.52 7.42
CA ASP A 118 -11.05 7.85 8.52
C ASP A 118 -10.53 7.33 9.87
N SER A 119 -10.97 8.00 10.93
CA SER A 119 -10.52 7.80 12.31
C SER A 119 -10.96 6.48 12.94
N LYS A 120 -11.61 5.58 12.18
CA LYS A 120 -12.02 4.27 12.70
C LYS A 120 -10.95 3.20 12.55
N GLY A 121 -9.90 3.44 11.75
CA GLY A 121 -8.73 2.57 11.66
C GLY A 121 -9.00 1.14 11.16
N GLU A 122 -10.25 0.81 10.85
CA GLU A 122 -10.62 -0.47 10.27
C GLU A 122 -10.14 -0.52 8.82
N LEU A 123 -9.34 -1.55 8.50
CA LEU A 123 -8.86 -1.84 7.14
C LEU A 123 -10.00 -1.80 6.10
N THR A 124 -11.22 -2.18 6.50
CA THR A 124 -12.42 -2.12 5.65
C THR A 124 -12.85 -0.69 5.29
N SER A 125 -12.77 0.26 6.23
CA SER A 125 -13.18 1.65 6.04
C SER A 125 -12.17 2.44 5.19
N LEU A 126 -10.88 2.19 5.45
CA LEU A 126 -9.73 2.60 4.65
C LEU A 126 -9.92 2.30 3.16
N VAL A 127 -10.43 1.11 2.90
CA VAL A 127 -10.60 0.53 1.59
C VAL A 127 -11.83 1.08 0.89
N THR A 128 -12.93 1.28 1.63
CA THR A 128 -14.13 1.93 1.09
C THR A 128 -13.84 3.38 0.70
N HIS A 129 -13.05 4.14 1.48
CA HIS A 129 -12.66 5.51 1.13
C HIS A 129 -11.67 5.56 -0.05
N ALA A 130 -10.67 4.67 -0.05
CA ALA A 130 -9.78 4.47 -1.19
C ALA A 130 -10.54 4.15 -2.49
N MET A 131 -11.56 3.29 -2.40
CA MET A 131 -12.46 3.00 -3.51
C MET A 131 -13.28 4.23 -3.92
N HIS A 132 -13.78 5.03 -2.99
CA HIS A 132 -14.53 6.25 -3.31
C HIS A 132 -13.67 7.32 -4.02
N PHE A 133 -12.37 7.38 -3.75
CA PHE A 133 -11.46 8.28 -4.49
C PHE A 133 -11.16 7.78 -5.91
N GLY A 134 -11.15 6.45 -6.11
CA GLY A 134 -11.01 5.83 -7.43
C GLY A 134 -12.30 5.76 -8.27
N LEU A 135 -13.47 5.84 -7.64
CA LEU A 135 -14.79 5.77 -8.29
C LEU A 135 -15.28 7.12 -8.84
N GLY A 136 -14.50 8.20 -8.72
CA GLY A 136 -14.81 9.49 -9.34
C GLY A 136 -14.67 9.52 -10.88
N GLN A 137 -14.41 8.38 -11.54
CA GLN A 137 -14.24 8.27 -13.00
C GLN A 137 -15.06 7.15 -13.66
N PHE A 138 -16.25 6.84 -13.14
CA PHE A 138 -17.29 6.19 -13.94
C PHE A 138 -18.62 6.95 -13.85
#